data_AF-A0A956KGC9-F1
#
_entry.id   AF-A0A956KGC9-F1
#
_cell.length_a   1.000
_cell.length_b   1.000
_cell.length_c   1.000
_cell.angle_alpha   90.00
_cell.angle_beta   90.00
_cell.angle_gamma   90.00
#
_symmetry.space_group_name_H-M   'P 1'
#
loop_
_entity.id
_entity.type
_entity.pdbx_description
1 polymer ?
#
loop_
_entity_poly.entity_id
_entity_poly.type
_entity_poly.pdbx_seq_one_letter_code
_entity_poly.pdbx_strand_id
1 'polypeptide(L)'
;MVYKPIHQVSTVQAIQQHLSKLPQFAAPGPDGLTLVPKPPSDPGSSDAFELGVPERLLLWLRDLTLLRHLPLAFLIPDPQLLPPESIRFFHVDRNWTARLVDGAISAGNFGTVDMTFRLYTLAQLRDVIDDAVDQLVYWEGAEPYDWWSARDKGAPITGMFIRSELVRRWPNLVVDAFHQQGQNPMARVRLLRKDLLSRDLMIVLFAGEPHRVEVKEPTMATRFGVEPRPGGGYRVNLRRVNGTYADEPQNPDVRNFVQIPLKQGRTIDVVALRGRIKSGWANIQTQGPTRPEPGPRDVALNLQQQPYVQVFLKSVAESKGSIIPEVEHPNGVRLRNGNLLRFSGQVHKVLRTAPVRATPMEEND
;
A
#
# COMPACT_ATOMS: atom_id res chain seq x y z
N MET A 1 16.50 66.51 29.32
CA MET A 1 15.58 65.63 28.56
C MET A 1 16.16 64.23 28.59
N VAL A 2 15.55 63.32 29.34
CA VAL A 2 16.03 61.94 29.52
C VAL A 2 15.34 61.06 28.48
N TYR A 3 16.12 60.39 27.64
CA TYR A 3 15.64 59.42 26.65
C TYR A 3 14.99 58.23 27.38
N LYS A 4 13.70 57.97 27.11
CA LYS A 4 13.02 56.74 27.56
C LYS A 4 13.45 55.57 26.65
N PRO A 5 13.81 54.40 27.20
CA PRO A 5 14.18 53.25 26.40
C PRO A 5 12.96 52.69 25.65
N ILE A 6 13.15 52.39 24.37
CA ILE A 6 12.20 51.67 23.54
C ILE A 6 12.26 50.20 23.99
N HIS A 7 11.09 49.58 24.16
CA HIS A 7 10.85 48.17 24.55
C HIS A 7 10.78 47.87 26.07
N GLN A 8 9.61 48.14 26.68
CA GLN A 8 9.20 47.53 27.95
C GLN A 8 8.43 46.20 27.77
N VAL A 9 8.19 45.77 26.53
CA VAL A 9 7.33 44.63 26.22
C VAL A 9 8.05 43.78 25.18
N SER A 10 8.19 42.47 25.42
CA SER A 10 8.82 41.59 24.44
C SER A 10 8.02 41.61 23.14
N THR A 11 8.66 41.44 21.99
CA THR A 11 7.99 41.47 20.68
C THR A 11 6.82 40.47 20.64
N VAL A 12 6.98 39.33 21.32
CA VAL A 12 5.93 38.32 21.51
C VAL A 12 4.75 38.88 22.29
N GLN A 13 4.98 39.53 23.43
CA GLN A 13 3.91 40.14 24.23
C GLN A 13 3.21 41.30 23.50
N ALA A 14 3.95 42.09 22.71
CA ALA A 14 3.39 43.17 21.90
C ALA A 14 2.50 42.62 20.78
N ILE A 15 2.93 41.54 20.10
CA ILE A 15 2.15 40.83 19.10
C ILE A 15 0.89 40.25 19.74
N GLN A 16 1.01 39.60 20.90
CA GLN A 16 -0.11 38.95 21.58
C GLN A 16 -1.15 39.96 22.11
N GLN A 17 -0.71 41.13 22.58
CA GLN A 17 -1.59 42.27 22.90
C GLN A 17 -2.23 42.92 21.68
N HIS A 18 -1.58 42.83 20.50
CA HIS A 18 -2.14 43.37 19.28
C HIS A 18 -3.18 42.41 18.66
N LEU A 19 -2.89 41.12 18.69
CA LEU A 19 -3.79 40.05 18.27
C LEU A 19 -5.07 40.00 19.12
N SER A 20 -4.97 40.25 20.43
CA SER A 20 -6.15 40.29 21.32
C SER A 20 -7.05 41.50 21.11
N LYS A 21 -6.55 42.55 20.43
CA LYS A 21 -7.31 43.76 20.07
C LYS A 21 -7.93 43.70 18.67
N LEU A 22 -7.56 42.70 17.87
CA LEU A 22 -8.18 42.51 16.56
C LEU A 22 -9.60 41.95 16.76
N PRO A 23 -10.62 42.55 16.12
CA PRO A 23 -11.98 42.03 16.19
C PRO A 23 -11.97 40.58 15.73
N GLN A 24 -12.60 39.71 16.50
CA GLN A 24 -12.68 38.26 16.32
C GLN A 24 -12.68 37.87 14.83
N PHE A 25 -11.65 37.13 14.37
CA PHE A 25 -11.58 36.49 13.06
C PHE A 25 -12.59 35.32 12.93
N ALA A 26 -13.82 35.53 13.40
CA ALA A 26 -14.92 34.57 13.33
C ALA A 26 -15.64 34.61 11.98
N ALA A 27 -15.41 35.62 11.15
CA ALA A 27 -15.88 35.63 9.77
C ALA A 27 -14.81 34.99 8.88
N PRO A 28 -15.13 33.95 8.08
CA PRO A 28 -14.19 33.42 7.10
C PRO A 28 -13.78 34.55 6.17
N GLY A 29 -12.47 34.82 6.11
CA GLY A 29 -11.94 35.65 5.03
C GLY A 29 -12.35 35.06 3.68
N PRO A 30 -12.30 35.84 2.58
CA PRO A 30 -12.63 35.34 1.24
C PRO A 30 -11.84 34.08 0.84
N ASP A 31 -10.69 33.83 1.49
CA ASP A 31 -9.80 32.69 1.26
C ASP A 31 -10.01 31.51 2.24
N GLY A 32 -10.93 31.64 3.21
CA GLY A 32 -11.33 30.57 4.14
C GLY A 32 -10.36 30.25 5.29
N LEU A 33 -9.26 31.00 5.45
CA LEU A 33 -8.35 30.87 6.61
C LEU A 33 -8.94 31.65 7.80
N THR A 34 -9.18 30.97 8.91
CA THR A 34 -9.71 31.58 10.15
C THR A 34 -8.86 31.19 11.35
N LEU A 35 -8.48 32.15 12.18
CA LEU A 35 -7.98 31.85 13.53
C LEU A 35 -9.20 31.71 14.45
N VAL A 36 -9.53 30.48 14.82
CA VAL A 36 -10.68 30.20 15.69
C VAL A 36 -10.19 30.26 17.13
N PRO A 37 -10.72 31.12 18.01
CA PRO A 37 -10.34 31.08 19.42
C PRO A 37 -10.69 29.71 20.01
N LYS A 38 -9.71 29.02 20.61
CA LYS A 38 -9.93 27.71 21.22
C LYS A 38 -10.87 27.88 22.43
N PRO A 39 -11.96 27.09 22.56
CA PRO A 39 -12.85 27.21 23.71
C PRO A 39 -12.09 26.91 25.02
N PRO A 40 -12.42 27.58 26.14
CA PRO A 40 -11.64 27.54 27.38
C PRO A 40 -11.72 26.21 28.17
N SER A 41 -12.14 25.11 27.55
CA SER A 41 -12.40 23.83 28.21
C SER A 41 -11.15 23.01 28.57
N ASP A 42 -9.94 23.48 28.21
CA ASP A 42 -8.70 22.72 28.38
C ASP A 42 -7.68 23.52 29.22
N PRO A 43 -7.68 23.38 30.57
CA PRO A 43 -6.94 24.24 31.49
C PRO A 43 -5.40 24.06 31.45
N GLY A 44 -4.87 23.27 30.51
CA GLY A 44 -3.43 23.03 30.32
C GLY A 44 -2.85 23.51 28.99
N SER A 45 -3.67 23.97 28.02
CA SER A 45 -3.14 24.41 26.72
C SER A 45 -2.86 25.91 26.68
N SER A 46 -1.61 26.30 26.39
CA SER A 46 -1.17 27.69 26.23
C SER A 46 -1.69 28.40 24.97
N ASP A 47 -2.39 27.67 24.10
CA ASP A 47 -2.78 28.14 22.78
C ASP A 47 -4.18 28.76 22.81
N ALA A 48 -4.25 30.09 22.65
CA ALA A 48 -5.50 30.84 22.66
C ALA A 48 -6.30 30.74 21.34
N PHE A 49 -5.71 30.17 20.29
CA PHE A 49 -6.29 30.10 18.94
C PHE A 49 -5.97 28.75 18.27
N GLU A 50 -6.97 28.12 17.67
CA GLU A 50 -6.86 27.01 16.72
C GLU A 50 -6.78 27.54 15.28
N LEU A 51 -5.89 26.94 14.49
CA LEU A 51 -5.76 27.24 13.07
C LEU A 51 -6.90 26.58 12.28
N GLY A 52 -7.87 27.36 11.84
CA GLY A 52 -8.88 26.95 10.87
C GLY A 52 -8.30 26.97 9.47
N VAL A 53 -7.95 25.78 8.96
CA VAL A 53 -7.45 25.59 7.59
C VAL A 53 -8.65 25.30 6.68
N PRO A 54 -8.81 26.00 5.54
CA PRO A 54 -9.84 25.67 4.58
C PRO A 54 -9.73 24.20 4.15
N GLU A 55 -10.84 23.48 4.15
CA GLU A 55 -10.87 22.04 3.83
C GLU A 55 -10.16 21.74 2.51
N ARG A 56 -10.39 22.57 1.48
CA ARG A 56 -9.74 22.42 0.17
C ARG A 56 -8.20 22.45 0.27
N LEU A 57 -7.66 23.37 1.05
CA LEU A 57 -6.22 23.50 1.25
C LEU A 57 -5.67 22.31 2.03
N LEU A 58 -6.37 21.91 3.09
CA LEU A 58 -6.01 20.75 3.89
C LEU A 58 -5.98 19.46 3.05
N LEU A 59 -7.03 19.21 2.28
CA LEU A 59 -7.11 18.03 1.39
C LEU A 59 -5.99 18.03 0.34
N TRP A 60 -5.67 19.20 -0.21
CA TRP A 60 -4.56 19.32 -1.17
C TRP A 60 -3.19 19.05 -0.51
N LEU A 61 -2.93 19.60 0.68
CA LEU A 61 -1.68 19.36 1.42
C LEU A 61 -1.55 17.90 1.86
N ARG A 62 -2.65 17.29 2.33
CA ARG A 62 -2.71 15.84 2.61
C ARG A 62 -2.42 15.03 1.35
N ASP A 63 -3.00 15.40 0.22
CA ASP A 63 -2.80 14.69 -1.04
C ASP A 63 -1.33 14.77 -1.51
N LEU A 64 -0.63 15.89 -1.26
CA LEU A 64 0.80 15.99 -1.49
C LEU A 64 1.63 15.01 -0.63
N THR A 65 1.28 14.81 0.65
CA THR A 65 1.99 13.83 1.50
C THR A 65 1.76 12.39 1.04
N LEU A 66 0.65 12.14 0.33
CA LEU A 66 0.32 10.87 -0.34
C LEU A 66 0.88 10.80 -1.78
N LEU A 67 1.79 11.70 -2.14
CA LEU A 67 2.44 11.78 -3.45
C LEU A 67 1.49 12.06 -4.62
N ARG A 68 0.27 12.55 -4.36
CA ARG A 68 -0.67 12.97 -5.42
C ARG A 68 -0.22 14.30 -5.99
N HIS A 69 -0.65 14.57 -7.22
CA HIS A 69 -0.35 15.82 -7.95
C HIS A 69 1.14 16.04 -8.25
N LEU A 70 1.98 15.03 -8.04
CA LEU A 70 3.38 15.05 -8.45
C LEU A 70 3.53 14.49 -9.87
N PRO A 71 4.27 15.19 -10.77
CA PRO A 71 4.64 14.63 -12.06
C PRO A 71 5.38 13.30 -11.90
N LEU A 72 5.07 12.35 -12.78
CA LEU A 72 5.62 10.99 -12.72
C LEU A 72 7.15 10.95 -12.70
N ALA A 73 7.81 11.89 -13.39
CA ALA A 73 9.27 11.99 -13.43
C ALA A 73 9.91 12.24 -12.06
N PHE A 74 9.18 12.81 -11.08
CA PHE A 74 9.68 12.96 -9.71
C PHE A 74 9.55 11.68 -8.89
N LEU A 75 8.62 10.79 -9.25
CA LEU A 75 8.41 9.52 -8.58
C LEU A 75 9.30 8.41 -9.16
N ILE A 76 9.47 8.42 -10.49
CA ILE A 76 10.27 7.46 -11.25
C ILE A 76 11.18 8.25 -12.19
N PRO A 77 12.39 8.62 -11.73
CA PRO A 77 13.31 9.43 -12.53
C PRO A 77 13.82 8.72 -13.78
N ASP A 78 14.01 7.41 -13.71
CA ASP A 78 14.48 6.58 -14.82
C ASP A 78 13.47 5.46 -15.12
N PRO A 79 12.96 5.34 -16.36
CA PRO A 79 12.09 4.25 -16.79
C PRO A 79 12.65 2.84 -16.53
N GLN A 80 13.97 2.67 -16.46
CA GLN A 80 14.62 1.39 -16.16
C GLN A 80 14.45 0.95 -14.71
N LEU A 81 14.13 1.89 -13.80
CA LEU A 81 13.79 1.55 -12.40
C LEU A 81 12.48 0.78 -12.30
N LEU A 82 11.60 0.93 -13.30
CA LEU A 82 10.34 0.19 -13.38
C LEU A 82 10.08 -0.31 -14.82
N PRO A 83 10.77 -1.39 -15.25
CA PRO A 83 10.57 -2.00 -16.56
C PRO A 83 9.12 -2.50 -16.78
N PRO A 84 8.69 -2.74 -18.02
CA PRO A 84 7.41 -3.39 -18.29
C PRO A 84 7.32 -4.76 -17.60
N GLU A 85 6.13 -5.12 -17.12
CA GLU A 85 5.89 -6.33 -16.33
C GLU A 85 6.83 -6.40 -15.12
N SER A 86 6.79 -5.38 -14.26
CA SER A 86 7.56 -5.37 -13.03
C SER A 86 6.81 -4.75 -11.87
N ILE A 87 7.28 -5.09 -10.67
CA ILE A 87 6.78 -4.59 -9.40
C ILE A 87 7.95 -4.10 -8.56
N ARG A 88 7.80 -2.96 -7.89
CA ARG A 88 8.82 -2.39 -7.00
C ARG A 88 8.17 -1.95 -5.70
N PHE A 89 8.73 -2.40 -4.59
CA PHE A 89 8.37 -1.92 -3.25
C PHE A 89 9.34 -0.81 -2.84
N PHE A 90 8.85 0.16 -2.09
CA PHE A 90 9.64 1.31 -1.65
C PHE A 90 9.16 1.85 -0.29
N HIS A 91 10.01 2.65 0.35
CA HIS A 91 9.67 3.43 1.53
C HIS A 91 9.47 4.90 1.15
N VAL A 92 8.50 5.56 1.77
CA VAL A 92 8.31 7.00 1.63
C VAL A 92 9.14 7.71 2.68
N ASP A 93 10.04 8.59 2.25
CA ASP A 93 10.78 9.45 3.15
C ASP A 93 9.85 10.56 3.68
N ARG A 94 9.49 10.47 4.97
CA ARG A 94 8.64 11.46 5.64
C ARG A 94 9.29 12.84 5.78
N ASN A 95 10.62 12.91 5.83
CA ASN A 95 11.31 14.21 5.82
C ASN A 95 11.17 14.85 4.44
N TRP A 96 11.29 14.07 3.37
CA TRP A 96 11.11 14.57 2.01
C TRP A 96 9.68 15.09 1.77
N THR A 97 8.65 14.34 2.17
CA THR A 97 7.26 14.80 2.04
C THR A 97 6.95 16.01 2.92
N ALA A 98 7.52 16.09 4.13
CA ALA A 98 7.41 17.28 4.96
C ALA A 98 8.05 18.52 4.30
N ARG A 99 9.21 18.35 3.64
CA ARG A 99 9.86 19.46 2.91
C ARG A 99 9.09 19.86 1.66
N LEU A 100 8.43 18.93 0.99
CA LEU A 100 7.52 19.22 -0.11
C LEU A 100 6.37 20.12 0.36
N VAL A 101 5.75 19.79 1.49
CA VAL A 101 4.70 20.62 2.13
C VAL A 101 5.26 21.99 2.53
N ASP A 102 6.44 22.04 3.16
CA ASP A 102 7.08 23.31 3.53
C ASP A 102 7.33 24.19 2.30
N GLY A 103 7.76 23.60 1.18
CA GLY A 103 7.99 24.29 -0.09
C GLY A 103 6.70 24.85 -0.70
N ALA A 104 5.63 24.05 -0.71
CA ALA A 104 4.31 24.46 -1.17
C ALA A 104 3.79 25.69 -0.39
N ILE A 105 3.93 25.68 0.93
CA ILE A 105 3.50 26.79 1.80
C ILE A 105 4.44 27.99 1.64
N SER A 106 5.73 27.76 1.35
CA SER A 106 6.70 28.85 1.17
C SER A 106 6.36 29.80 0.02
N ALA A 107 5.56 29.35 -0.96
CA ALA A 107 5.14 30.19 -2.08
C ALA A 107 4.28 31.39 -1.65
N GLY A 108 3.63 31.31 -0.48
CA GLY A 108 2.80 32.39 0.06
C GLY A 108 3.54 33.36 0.98
N ASN A 109 4.87 33.30 1.08
CA ASN A 109 5.63 34.14 2.00
C ASN A 109 6.11 35.43 1.31
N PHE A 110 5.60 36.59 1.72
CA PHE A 110 5.91 37.88 1.11
C PHE A 110 6.86 38.76 1.96
N GLY A 111 7.21 38.34 3.19
CA GLY A 111 8.13 39.10 4.04
C GLY A 111 8.69 38.36 5.27
N THR A 112 9.44 39.10 6.11
CA THR A 112 10.07 38.60 7.35
C THR A 112 9.08 38.45 8.50
N VAL A 113 8.03 39.27 8.53
CA VAL A 113 6.93 39.16 9.50
C VAL A 113 6.13 37.89 9.24
N ASP A 114 5.80 37.62 7.98
CA ASP A 114 5.13 36.39 7.54
C ASP A 114 5.94 35.14 7.92
N MET A 115 7.27 35.23 7.82
CA MET A 115 8.17 34.12 8.15
C MET A 115 8.13 33.73 9.63
N THR A 116 7.97 34.69 10.54
CA THR A 116 7.91 34.39 11.99
C THR A 116 6.57 33.78 12.37
N PHE A 117 5.48 34.32 11.81
CA PHE A 117 4.14 33.74 11.98
C PHE A 117 4.09 32.30 11.44
N ARG A 118 4.72 32.07 10.28
CA ARG A 118 4.83 30.77 9.62
C ARG A 118 5.43 29.68 10.51
N LEU A 119 6.48 29.95 11.27
CA LEU A 119 7.13 28.89 12.08
C LEU A 119 6.18 28.27 13.09
N TYR A 120 5.31 29.06 13.71
CA TYR A 120 4.29 28.59 14.65
C TYR A 120 3.15 27.89 13.91
N THR A 121 2.63 28.49 12.83
CA THR A 121 1.54 27.94 12.03
C THR A 121 1.90 26.61 11.36
N LEU A 122 3.16 26.42 10.93
CA LEU A 122 3.62 25.19 10.28
C LEU A 122 3.54 23.97 11.21
N ALA A 123 3.81 24.14 12.50
CA ALA A 123 3.72 23.04 13.46
C ALA A 123 2.26 22.57 13.60
N GLN A 124 1.33 23.51 13.83
CA GLN A 124 -0.09 23.21 13.92
C GLN A 124 -0.65 22.65 12.60
N LEU A 125 -0.22 23.19 11.45
CA LEU A 125 -0.68 22.71 10.15
C LEU A 125 -0.22 21.27 9.87
N ARG A 126 0.99 20.88 10.27
CA ARG A 126 1.47 19.50 10.12
C ARG A 126 0.61 18.53 10.92
N ASP A 127 0.28 18.89 12.15
CA ASP A 127 -0.61 18.11 13.02
C ASP A 127 -1.99 17.92 12.37
N VAL A 128 -2.58 18.99 11.82
CA VAL A 128 -3.87 18.94 11.12
C VAL A 128 -3.78 18.07 9.85
N ILE A 129 -2.66 18.12 9.12
CA ILE A 129 -2.42 17.25 7.95
C ILE A 129 -2.31 15.79 8.39
N ASP A 130 -1.56 15.49 9.45
CA ASP A 130 -1.43 14.13 9.97
C ASP A 130 -2.78 13.58 10.42
N ASP A 131 -3.59 14.37 11.12
CA ASP A 131 -4.97 13.99 11.47
C ASP A 131 -5.81 13.67 10.23
N ALA A 132 -5.67 14.49 9.17
CA ALA A 132 -6.37 14.24 7.91
C ALA A 132 -5.87 12.98 7.18
N VAL A 133 -4.61 12.55 7.41
CA VAL A 133 -4.09 11.27 6.92
C VAL A 133 -4.62 10.11 7.77
N ASP A 134 -4.66 10.26 9.10
CA ASP A 134 -5.19 9.25 10.03
C ASP A 134 -6.68 8.98 9.78
N GLN A 135 -7.45 10.00 9.38
CA GLN A 135 -8.83 9.84 8.93
C GLN A 135 -9.00 8.89 7.73
N LEU A 136 -7.98 8.71 6.87
CA LEU A 136 -8.04 7.76 5.75
C LEU A 136 -7.89 6.30 6.19
N VAL A 137 -7.28 6.09 7.35
CA VAL A 137 -7.04 4.79 7.96
C VAL A 137 -8.27 4.35 8.76
N TYR A 138 -9.01 5.33 9.29
CA TYR A 138 -10.23 5.12 10.05
C TYR A 138 -11.45 4.79 9.17
N TRP A 139 -12.34 3.95 9.69
CA TRP A 139 -13.60 3.56 9.07
C TRP A 139 -14.63 3.36 10.18
N GLU A 140 -15.86 3.78 9.92
CA GLU A 140 -16.92 3.79 10.91
C GLU A 140 -17.28 2.36 11.36
N GLY A 141 -17.32 2.13 12.67
CA GLY A 141 -17.65 0.82 13.27
C GLY A 141 -16.48 -0.15 13.40
N ALA A 142 -15.24 0.32 13.24
CA ALA A 142 -14.07 -0.52 13.36
C ALA A 142 -13.20 -0.22 14.57
N GLU A 143 -12.53 -1.26 15.04
CA GLU A 143 -11.50 -1.13 16.08
C GLU A 143 -10.42 -0.14 15.63
N PRO A 144 -9.96 0.74 16.54
CA PRO A 144 -8.89 1.68 16.27
C PRO A 144 -7.66 0.99 15.68
N TYR A 145 -7.04 1.64 14.69
CA TYR A 145 -5.83 1.13 14.06
C TYR A 145 -4.62 1.48 14.93
N ASP A 146 -4.43 0.74 16.02
CA ASP A 146 -3.53 1.14 17.12
C ASP A 146 -2.03 1.07 16.81
N TRP A 147 -1.64 0.47 15.70
CA TRP A 147 -0.24 0.16 15.41
C TRP A 147 0.43 1.09 14.40
N TRP A 148 -0.28 2.14 13.95
CA TRP A 148 0.28 3.17 13.09
C TRP A 148 -0.54 4.46 13.21
N SER A 149 0.16 5.60 13.24
CA SER A 149 -0.45 6.91 13.11
C SER A 149 0.46 7.80 12.25
N ALA A 150 -0.13 8.74 11.53
CA ALA A 150 0.57 9.78 10.81
C ALA A 150 1.33 10.72 11.77
N ARG A 151 0.81 10.92 12.99
CA ARG A 151 1.46 11.69 14.06
C ARG A 151 2.73 11.01 14.58
N ASP A 152 2.78 9.69 14.60
CA ASP A 152 4.01 8.97 14.89
C ASP A 152 4.97 9.07 13.69
N LYS A 153 5.98 9.95 13.82
CA LYS A 153 7.00 10.15 12.79
C LYS A 153 7.95 8.96 12.63
N GLY A 154 7.99 8.05 13.60
CA GLY A 154 8.70 6.78 13.50
C GLY A 154 7.93 5.72 12.70
N ALA A 155 6.61 5.85 12.58
CA ALA A 155 5.78 4.89 11.87
C ALA A 155 6.07 4.93 10.36
N PRO A 156 6.50 3.83 9.72
CA PRO A 156 6.88 3.85 8.31
C PRO A 156 5.65 4.03 7.41
N ILE A 157 5.86 4.66 6.26
CA ILE A 157 4.91 4.60 5.13
C ILE A 157 5.63 3.84 4.02
N THR A 158 5.06 2.72 3.60
CA THR A 158 5.62 1.93 2.50
C THR A 158 4.72 2.03 1.28
N GLY A 159 5.26 1.66 0.13
CA GLY A 159 4.52 1.72 -1.12
C GLY A 159 4.95 0.65 -2.10
N MET A 160 4.16 0.53 -3.15
CA MET A 160 4.34 -0.42 -4.23
C MET A 160 3.95 0.22 -5.56
N PHE A 161 4.85 0.13 -6.54
CA PHE A 161 4.56 0.40 -7.94
C PHE A 161 4.34 -0.91 -8.68
N ILE A 162 3.28 -0.97 -9.49
CA ILE A 162 3.01 -2.08 -10.40
C ILE A 162 2.96 -1.53 -11.82
N ARG A 163 3.88 -1.96 -12.68
CA ARG A 163 3.83 -1.71 -14.11
C ARG A 163 3.54 -2.99 -14.87
N SER A 164 2.31 -3.15 -15.36
CA SER A 164 1.88 -4.39 -16.03
C SER A 164 0.66 -4.18 -16.91
N GLU A 165 0.57 -4.97 -17.99
CA GLU A 165 -0.64 -5.12 -18.79
C GLU A 165 -1.83 -5.64 -17.97
N LEU A 166 -1.59 -6.31 -16.83
CA LEU A 166 -2.64 -6.68 -15.87
C LEU A 166 -3.35 -5.44 -15.31
N VAL A 167 -2.59 -4.42 -14.92
CA VAL A 167 -3.13 -3.15 -14.40
C VAL A 167 -3.97 -2.45 -15.46
N ARG A 168 -3.50 -2.48 -16.72
CA ARG A 168 -4.22 -1.91 -17.86
C ARG A 168 -5.55 -2.59 -18.14
N ARG A 169 -5.60 -3.92 -18.04
CA ARG A 169 -6.82 -4.71 -18.28
C ARG A 169 -7.78 -4.67 -17.09
N TRP A 170 -7.23 -4.56 -15.89
CA TRP A 170 -7.98 -4.53 -14.63
C TRP A 170 -7.59 -3.31 -13.79
N PRO A 171 -8.10 -2.11 -14.13
CA PRO A 171 -7.81 -0.91 -13.35
C PRO A 171 -8.30 -1.01 -11.89
N ASN A 172 -9.35 -1.81 -11.66
CA ASN A 172 -9.96 -2.02 -10.36
C ASN A 172 -9.35 -3.21 -9.57
N LEU A 173 -8.09 -3.56 -9.81
CA LEU A 173 -7.38 -4.57 -9.02
C LEU A 173 -7.52 -4.27 -7.52
N VAL A 174 -7.76 -5.33 -6.75
CA VAL A 174 -7.85 -5.26 -5.29
C VAL A 174 -6.47 -5.56 -4.74
N VAL A 175 -5.99 -4.69 -3.86
CA VAL A 175 -4.69 -4.87 -3.19
C VAL A 175 -4.97 -4.89 -1.70
N ASP A 176 -4.71 -6.02 -1.06
CA ASP A 176 -4.82 -6.17 0.38
C ASP A 176 -3.42 -6.36 0.96
N ALA A 177 -3.15 -5.78 2.12
CA ALA A 177 -1.87 -5.92 2.80
C ALA A 177 -2.09 -6.39 4.24
N PHE A 178 -1.17 -7.19 4.76
CA PHE A 178 -1.25 -7.78 6.09
C PHE A 178 0.09 -7.65 6.82
N HIS A 179 0.03 -7.29 8.09
CA HIS A 179 1.20 -7.15 8.96
C HIS A 179 1.77 -8.50 9.40
N GLN A 180 0.93 -9.55 9.42
CA GLN A 180 1.33 -10.92 9.74
C GLN A 180 1.11 -11.84 8.53
N GLN A 181 1.77 -13.00 8.54
CA GLN A 181 1.68 -13.97 7.45
C GLN A 181 0.25 -14.53 7.26
N GLY A 182 -0.54 -14.57 8.32
CA GLY A 182 -1.92 -15.05 8.32
C GLY A 182 -2.90 -14.04 7.71
N GLN A 183 -3.99 -14.56 7.11
CA GLN A 183 -5.10 -13.76 6.58
C GLN A 183 -6.06 -13.31 7.69
N ASN A 184 -5.53 -12.86 8.83
CA ASN A 184 -6.37 -12.31 9.88
C ASN A 184 -6.88 -10.94 9.42
N PRO A 185 -8.21 -10.72 9.28
CA PRO A 185 -8.77 -9.42 8.91
C PRO A 185 -8.34 -8.30 9.86
N MET A 186 -8.07 -8.63 11.13
CA MET A 186 -7.61 -7.70 12.15
C MET A 186 -6.14 -7.29 11.98
N ALA A 187 -5.34 -8.06 11.23
CA ALA A 187 -3.92 -7.76 10.97
C ALA A 187 -3.71 -7.04 9.62
N ARG A 188 -4.77 -6.48 9.02
CA ARG A 188 -4.69 -5.80 7.71
C ARG A 188 -3.99 -4.46 7.82
N VAL A 189 -2.96 -4.27 6.99
CA VAL A 189 -2.32 -2.96 6.80
C VAL A 189 -3.25 -2.08 5.98
N ARG A 190 -3.52 -0.87 6.46
CA ARG A 190 -4.44 0.06 5.78
C ARG A 190 -3.79 0.71 4.58
N LEU A 191 -4.61 1.02 3.57
CA LEU A 191 -4.17 1.65 2.33
C LEU A 191 -4.36 3.16 2.45
N LEU A 192 -3.28 3.91 2.32
CA LEU A 192 -3.32 5.38 2.28
C LEU A 192 -3.64 5.90 0.89
N ARG A 193 -3.17 5.18 -0.15
CA ARG A 193 -3.43 5.52 -1.54
C ARG A 193 -3.47 4.25 -2.38
N LYS A 194 -4.42 4.19 -3.32
CA LYS A 194 -4.41 3.26 -4.45
C LYS A 194 -4.89 4.02 -5.67
N ASP A 195 -4.04 4.16 -6.67
CA ASP A 195 -4.32 5.05 -7.80
C ASP A 195 -3.55 4.63 -9.06
N LEU A 196 -4.07 4.99 -10.23
CA LEU A 196 -3.43 4.76 -11.53
C LEU A 196 -2.66 6.02 -11.93
N LEU A 197 -1.34 5.91 -12.06
CA LEU A 197 -0.50 7.00 -12.57
C LEU A 197 -0.47 7.04 -14.10
N SER A 198 -0.67 5.88 -14.73
CA SER A 198 -0.80 5.71 -16.18
C SER A 198 -1.73 4.51 -16.43
N ARG A 199 -2.04 4.21 -17.69
CA ARG A 199 -2.87 3.07 -18.09
C ARG A 199 -2.31 1.73 -17.57
N ASP A 200 -1.00 1.57 -17.54
CA ASP A 200 -0.29 0.36 -17.15
C ASP A 200 0.42 0.45 -15.79
N LEU A 201 0.35 1.62 -15.12
CA LEU A 201 1.10 1.93 -13.91
C LEU A 201 0.18 2.26 -12.74
N MET A 202 0.25 1.46 -11.68
CA MET A 202 -0.46 1.67 -10.43
C MET A 202 0.52 2.02 -9.30
N ILE A 203 0.12 2.95 -8.44
CA ILE A 203 0.76 3.22 -7.15
C ILE A 203 -0.16 2.78 -6.02
N VAL A 204 0.44 2.15 -5.01
CA VAL A 204 -0.22 1.81 -3.75
C VAL A 204 0.65 2.28 -2.60
N LEU A 205 0.07 2.95 -1.60
CA LEU A 205 0.73 3.34 -0.36
C LEU A 205 0.03 2.67 0.84
N PHE A 206 0.84 2.19 1.77
CA PHE A 206 0.41 1.46 2.96
C PHE A 206 0.77 2.24 4.24
N ALA A 207 -0.15 2.22 5.20
CA ALA A 207 0.02 2.76 6.55
C ALA A 207 0.80 1.75 7.41
N GLY A 208 2.12 1.69 7.19
CA GLY A 208 3.02 0.75 7.86
C GLY A 208 3.79 -0.13 6.88
N GLU A 209 4.50 -1.12 7.42
CA GLU A 209 5.23 -2.11 6.63
C GLU A 209 4.44 -3.42 6.54
N PRO A 210 4.04 -3.85 5.33
CA PRO A 210 3.34 -5.12 5.16
C PRO A 210 4.31 -6.30 5.11
N HIS A 211 3.96 -7.38 5.81
CA HIS A 211 4.66 -8.67 5.69
C HIS A 211 4.15 -9.49 4.50
N ARG A 212 2.87 -9.30 4.15
CA ARG A 212 2.20 -9.97 3.03
C ARG A 212 1.35 -8.98 2.25
N VAL A 213 1.52 -8.95 0.94
CA VAL A 213 0.69 -8.18 0.02
C VAL A 213 0.00 -9.13 -0.96
N GLU A 214 -1.31 -9.01 -1.09
CA GLU A 214 -2.14 -9.79 -1.99
C GLU A 214 -2.70 -8.88 -3.08
N VAL A 215 -2.38 -9.19 -4.33
CA VAL A 215 -2.98 -8.54 -5.50
C VAL A 215 -4.01 -9.49 -6.09
N LYS A 216 -5.28 -9.07 -6.10
CA LYS A 216 -6.42 -9.90 -6.47
C LYS A 216 -7.12 -9.33 -7.69
N GLU A 217 -7.58 -10.24 -8.54
CA GLU A 217 -8.52 -9.87 -9.59
C GLU A 217 -9.78 -9.22 -8.99
N PRO A 218 -10.36 -8.22 -9.67
CA PRO A 218 -11.59 -7.58 -9.21
C PRO A 218 -12.75 -8.59 -9.14
N THR A 219 -13.49 -8.57 -8.03
CA THR A 219 -14.65 -9.44 -7.78
C THR A 219 -15.89 -8.96 -8.54
N MET A 220 -15.84 -8.96 -9.87
CA MET A 220 -16.92 -8.41 -10.72
C MET A 220 -17.86 -9.48 -11.30
N ALA A 221 -17.47 -10.76 -11.32
CA ALA A 221 -18.32 -11.83 -11.82
C ALA A 221 -17.90 -13.22 -11.31
N THR A 222 -18.90 -14.09 -11.07
CA THR A 222 -18.69 -15.52 -10.87
C THR A 222 -18.21 -16.13 -12.20
N ARG A 223 -17.00 -16.68 -12.20
CA ARG A 223 -16.47 -17.40 -13.37
C ARG A 223 -16.60 -18.90 -13.14
N PHE A 224 -16.98 -19.63 -14.17
CA PHE A 224 -16.86 -21.09 -14.21
C PHE A 224 -15.77 -21.45 -15.20
N GLY A 225 -14.94 -22.44 -14.86
CA GLY A 225 -13.86 -22.80 -15.74
C GLY A 225 -13.01 -23.93 -15.21
N VAL A 226 -12.01 -24.26 -16.01
CA VAL A 226 -11.24 -25.48 -15.89
C VAL A 226 -9.76 -25.15 -16.07
N GLU A 227 -8.88 -25.85 -15.37
CA GLU A 227 -7.44 -25.60 -15.47
C GLU A 227 -6.81 -26.57 -16.46
N PRO A 228 -5.93 -26.11 -17.36
CA PRO A 228 -5.16 -27.03 -18.20
C PRO A 228 -4.25 -27.89 -17.33
N ARG A 229 -4.15 -29.18 -17.66
CA ARG A 229 -3.27 -30.11 -16.95
C ARG A 229 -1.96 -30.29 -17.73
N PRO A 230 -0.80 -30.29 -17.06
CA PRO A 230 0.45 -30.74 -17.68
C PRO A 230 0.29 -32.17 -18.22
N GLY A 231 0.57 -32.38 -19.51
CA GLY A 231 0.29 -33.65 -20.20
C GLY A 231 -1.04 -33.71 -20.97
N GLY A 232 -1.78 -32.59 -21.03
CA GLY A 232 -2.97 -32.45 -21.88
C GLY A 232 -4.30 -32.65 -21.14
N GLY A 233 -5.36 -32.10 -21.73
CA GLY A 233 -6.69 -32.08 -21.15
C GLY A 233 -6.86 -31.03 -20.04
N TYR A 234 -7.99 -31.12 -19.35
CA TYR A 234 -8.37 -30.17 -18.30
C TYR A 234 -8.65 -30.87 -16.98
N ARG A 235 -8.44 -30.14 -15.88
CA ARG A 235 -8.70 -30.57 -14.52
C ARG A 235 -9.54 -29.55 -13.76
N VAL A 236 -10.18 -30.03 -12.70
CA VAL A 236 -10.85 -29.23 -11.68
C VAL A 236 -10.32 -29.68 -10.33
N ASN A 237 -9.86 -28.73 -9.53
CA ASN A 237 -9.43 -29.00 -8.16
C ASN A 237 -10.67 -29.18 -7.29
N LEU A 238 -10.70 -30.23 -6.49
CA LEU A 238 -11.86 -30.55 -5.66
C LEU A 238 -11.96 -29.56 -4.50
N ARG A 239 -13.20 -29.23 -4.13
CA ARG A 239 -13.52 -28.41 -2.95
C ARG A 239 -14.15 -29.23 -1.84
N ARG A 240 -13.78 -28.89 -0.60
CA ARG A 240 -14.44 -29.32 0.64
C ARG A 240 -15.81 -28.66 0.77
N VAL A 241 -16.64 -29.13 1.71
CA VAL A 241 -18.02 -28.63 1.93
C VAL A 241 -18.05 -27.13 2.29
N ASN A 242 -17.03 -26.67 3.00
CA ASN A 242 -16.84 -25.26 3.36
C ASN A 242 -16.32 -24.40 2.19
N GLY A 243 -16.22 -24.95 0.97
CA GLY A 243 -15.80 -24.23 -0.23
C GLY A 243 -14.29 -24.04 -0.40
N THR A 244 -13.48 -24.46 0.58
CA THR A 244 -12.02 -24.43 0.44
C THR A 244 -11.54 -25.51 -0.51
N TYR A 245 -10.43 -25.26 -1.21
CA TYR A 245 -9.80 -26.30 -2.01
C TYR A 245 -9.34 -27.45 -1.09
N ALA A 246 -9.49 -28.67 -1.58
CA ALA A 246 -8.98 -29.87 -0.92
C ALA A 246 -7.46 -30.02 -1.09
N ASP A 247 -6.83 -29.19 -1.92
CA ASP A 247 -5.38 -29.12 -2.05
C ASP A 247 -4.78 -28.46 -0.80
N GLU A 248 -3.93 -29.19 -0.08
CA GLU A 248 -3.10 -28.60 0.98
C GLU A 248 -1.83 -28.00 0.35
N PRO A 249 -1.42 -26.76 0.72
CA PRO A 249 -0.26 -26.09 0.14
C PRO A 249 1.08 -26.81 0.31
N GLN A 250 1.15 -27.88 1.10
CA GLN A 250 2.39 -28.51 1.56
C GLN A 250 2.68 -29.89 0.97
N ASN A 251 1.78 -30.50 0.18
CA ASN A 251 2.03 -31.83 -0.40
C ASN A 251 1.73 -31.91 -1.91
N PRO A 252 2.75 -31.79 -2.79
CA PRO A 252 2.58 -31.82 -4.24
C PRO A 252 2.14 -33.19 -4.80
N ASP A 253 2.16 -34.26 -4.00
CA ASP A 253 1.77 -35.61 -4.42
C ASP A 253 0.29 -35.95 -4.13
N VAL A 254 -0.41 -35.12 -3.35
CA VAL A 254 -1.84 -35.32 -3.08
C VAL A 254 -2.65 -34.75 -4.24
N ARG A 255 -2.97 -35.61 -5.21
CA ARG A 255 -3.73 -35.25 -6.42
C ARG A 255 -5.25 -35.13 -6.14
N ASN A 256 -5.66 -34.12 -5.39
CA ASN A 256 -7.08 -33.83 -5.12
C ASN A 256 -7.78 -33.09 -6.28
N PHE A 257 -7.53 -33.53 -7.52
CA PHE A 257 -8.15 -32.98 -8.72
C PHE A 257 -8.84 -34.07 -9.54
N VAL A 258 -9.86 -33.67 -10.28
CA VAL A 258 -10.59 -34.53 -11.21
C VAL A 258 -10.32 -34.10 -12.64
N GLN A 259 -9.97 -35.07 -13.50
CA GLN A 259 -9.88 -34.82 -14.93
C GLN A 259 -11.27 -34.68 -15.54
N ILE A 260 -11.42 -33.71 -16.42
CA ILE A 260 -12.70 -33.40 -17.03
C ILE A 260 -13.00 -34.39 -18.16
N PRO A 261 -14.15 -35.07 -18.11
CA PRO A 261 -14.60 -35.88 -19.23
C PRO A 261 -15.12 -34.96 -20.33
N LEU A 262 -14.41 -34.95 -21.45
CA LEU A 262 -14.83 -34.24 -22.66
C LEU A 262 -15.44 -35.23 -23.65
N LYS A 263 -16.65 -34.94 -24.14
CA LYS A 263 -17.21 -35.52 -25.35
C LYS A 263 -16.68 -34.75 -26.56
N GLN A 264 -16.18 -35.49 -27.56
CA GLN A 264 -15.68 -34.93 -28.82
C GLN A 264 -14.64 -33.79 -28.64
N GLY A 265 -13.93 -33.79 -27.51
CA GLY A 265 -12.88 -32.80 -27.20
C GLY A 265 -13.34 -31.38 -26.84
N ARG A 266 -14.64 -31.04 -26.92
CA ARG A 266 -15.14 -29.67 -26.68
C ARG A 266 -16.32 -29.56 -25.72
N THR A 267 -17.07 -30.64 -25.52
CA THR A 267 -18.28 -30.63 -24.68
C THR A 267 -18.03 -31.36 -23.37
N ILE A 268 -18.34 -30.76 -22.22
CA ILE A 268 -18.17 -31.41 -20.92
C ILE A 268 -19.31 -32.42 -20.70
N ASP A 269 -18.97 -33.67 -20.37
CA ASP A 269 -19.95 -34.64 -19.88
C ASP A 269 -20.25 -34.39 -18.41
N VAL A 270 -21.35 -33.70 -18.12
CA VAL A 270 -21.75 -33.33 -16.75
C VAL A 270 -22.05 -34.57 -15.90
N VAL A 271 -22.61 -35.64 -16.49
CA VAL A 271 -22.97 -36.86 -15.76
C VAL A 271 -21.71 -37.62 -15.38
N ALA A 272 -20.79 -37.81 -16.33
CA ALA A 272 -19.51 -38.43 -16.05
C ALA A 272 -18.66 -37.58 -15.09
N LEU A 273 -18.72 -36.24 -15.20
CA LEU A 273 -18.02 -35.32 -14.29
C LEU A 273 -18.54 -35.45 -12.86
N ARG A 274 -19.88 -35.48 -12.68
CA ARG A 274 -20.49 -35.71 -11.36
C ARG A 274 -20.02 -37.04 -10.76
N GLY A 275 -19.98 -38.10 -11.56
CA GLY A 275 -19.46 -39.41 -11.13
C GLY A 275 -18.01 -39.33 -10.66
N ARG A 276 -17.14 -38.66 -11.42
CA ARG A 276 -15.73 -38.49 -11.04
C ARG A 276 -15.52 -37.61 -9.82
N ILE A 277 -16.32 -36.56 -9.63
CA ILE A 277 -16.31 -35.72 -8.41
C ILE A 277 -16.71 -36.56 -7.19
N LYS A 278 -17.76 -37.38 -7.32
CA LYS A 278 -18.19 -38.32 -6.26
C LYS A 278 -17.05 -39.26 -5.86
N SER A 279 -16.38 -39.87 -6.84
CA SER A 279 -15.21 -40.73 -6.58
C SER A 279 -14.05 -39.97 -5.96
N GLY A 280 -13.76 -38.75 -6.42
CA GLY A 280 -12.68 -37.92 -5.89
C GLY A 280 -12.90 -37.47 -4.45
N TRP A 281 -14.15 -37.20 -4.05
CA TRP A 281 -14.47 -36.89 -2.65
C TRP A 281 -14.31 -38.06 -1.70
N ALA A 282 -14.57 -39.29 -2.15
CA ALA A 282 -14.29 -40.47 -1.33
C ALA A 282 -12.80 -40.56 -0.95
N ASN A 283 -11.91 -40.08 -1.82
CA ASN A 283 -10.46 -40.06 -1.57
C ASN A 283 -10.02 -38.93 -0.60
N ILE A 284 -10.84 -37.90 -0.40
CA ILE A 284 -10.55 -36.77 0.51
C ILE A 284 -11.03 -37.07 1.96
N GLN A 285 -11.77 -38.16 2.19
CA GLN A 285 -12.45 -38.50 3.46
C GLN A 285 -11.52 -39.03 4.58
N THR A 286 -10.43 -38.36 4.91
CA THR A 286 -9.71 -38.64 6.17
C THR A 286 -10.14 -37.76 7.34
N GLN A 287 -10.93 -36.69 7.14
CA GLN A 287 -11.39 -35.81 8.24
C GLN A 287 -12.81 -35.25 8.02
N GLY A 288 -13.85 -35.94 8.48
CA GLY A 288 -15.21 -35.36 8.64
C GLY A 288 -16.38 -36.32 8.41
N PRO A 289 -17.62 -35.92 8.80
CA PRO A 289 -18.82 -36.76 8.71
C PRO A 289 -19.19 -37.13 7.25
N THR A 290 -19.90 -38.24 7.10
CA THR A 290 -20.38 -38.80 5.82
C THR A 290 -21.17 -37.75 5.02
N ARG A 291 -20.64 -37.37 3.85
CA ARG A 291 -21.21 -36.33 3.00
C ARG A 291 -22.40 -36.87 2.19
N PRO A 292 -23.51 -36.12 2.03
CA PRO A 292 -24.57 -36.46 1.07
C PRO A 292 -24.04 -36.50 -0.37
N GLU A 293 -24.73 -37.21 -1.27
CA GLU A 293 -24.30 -37.31 -2.68
C GLU A 293 -24.12 -35.91 -3.30
N PRO A 294 -23.05 -35.69 -4.11
CA PRO A 294 -22.86 -34.43 -4.82
C PRO A 294 -24.08 -34.10 -5.66
N GLY A 295 -24.75 -33.01 -5.32
CA GLY A 295 -25.86 -32.46 -6.07
C GLY A 295 -25.37 -31.56 -7.21
N PRO A 296 -26.28 -31.01 -8.04
CA PRO A 296 -25.93 -30.06 -9.10
C PRO A 296 -25.16 -28.83 -8.58
N ARG A 297 -25.49 -28.36 -7.37
CA ARG A 297 -24.81 -27.26 -6.67
C ARG A 297 -23.33 -27.54 -6.47
N ASP A 298 -22.99 -28.77 -6.08
CA ASP A 298 -21.61 -29.13 -5.78
C ASP A 298 -20.77 -29.21 -7.05
N VAL A 299 -21.33 -29.72 -8.15
CA VAL A 299 -20.65 -29.71 -9.45
C VAL A 299 -20.36 -28.28 -9.87
N ALA A 300 -21.34 -27.38 -9.76
CA ALA A 300 -21.15 -25.95 -10.05
C ALA A 300 -20.09 -25.32 -9.13
N LEU A 301 -20.09 -25.63 -7.83
CA LEU A 301 -19.11 -25.10 -6.87
C LEU A 301 -17.68 -25.52 -7.20
N ASN A 302 -17.47 -26.76 -7.64
CA ASN A 302 -16.15 -27.24 -8.06
C ASN A 302 -15.70 -26.56 -9.37
N LEU A 303 -16.63 -26.26 -10.28
CA LEU A 303 -16.35 -25.52 -11.52
C LEU A 303 -16.15 -24.02 -11.29
N GLN A 304 -16.57 -23.50 -10.13
CA GLN A 304 -16.44 -22.08 -9.80
C GLN A 304 -14.96 -21.72 -9.62
N GLN A 305 -14.53 -20.74 -10.41
CA GLN A 305 -13.21 -20.17 -10.37
C GLN A 305 -13.18 -18.99 -9.41
N GLN A 306 -12.39 -19.11 -8.34
CA GLN A 306 -12.07 -17.98 -7.50
C GLN A 306 -11.22 -16.95 -8.27
N PRO A 307 -11.34 -15.66 -7.94
CA PRO A 307 -10.43 -14.62 -8.39
C PRO A 307 -8.99 -15.07 -8.15
N TYR A 308 -8.13 -14.85 -9.13
CA TYR A 308 -6.71 -15.13 -8.94
C TYR A 308 -6.13 -14.17 -7.90
N VAL A 309 -5.32 -14.72 -6.99
CA VAL A 309 -4.64 -13.97 -5.93
C VAL A 309 -3.14 -14.21 -6.06
N GLN A 310 -2.41 -13.16 -6.45
CA GLN A 310 -0.95 -13.15 -6.36
C GLN A 310 -0.55 -12.73 -4.94
N VAL A 311 0.27 -13.55 -4.29
CA VAL A 311 0.78 -13.25 -2.94
C VAL A 311 2.25 -12.87 -3.05
N PHE A 312 2.61 -11.76 -2.41
CA PHE A 312 3.98 -11.31 -2.17
C PHE A 312 4.26 -11.41 -0.68
N LEU A 313 5.34 -12.08 -0.31
CA LEU A 313 5.77 -12.27 1.08
C LEU A 313 7.12 -11.58 1.29
N LYS A 314 7.28 -10.94 2.44
CA LYS A 314 8.58 -10.45 2.89
C LYS A 314 9.39 -11.65 3.42
N SER A 315 10.38 -12.10 2.66
CA SER A 315 11.19 -13.28 3.02
C SER A 315 12.35 -12.98 3.97
N VAL A 316 12.74 -11.71 4.17
CA VAL A 316 13.90 -11.32 5.00
C VAL A 316 13.62 -9.99 5.72
N ALA A 317 14.15 -9.81 6.93
CA ALA A 317 14.19 -8.52 7.61
C ALA A 317 15.09 -7.54 6.83
N GLU A 318 14.55 -6.39 6.42
CA GLU A 318 15.30 -5.40 5.67
C GLU A 318 16.43 -4.81 6.53
N SER A 319 17.66 -4.88 6.02
CA SER A 319 18.79 -4.15 6.55
C SER A 319 18.85 -2.79 5.86
N LYS A 320 18.90 -1.69 6.63
CA LYS A 320 19.15 -0.36 6.08
C LYS A 320 20.53 -0.31 5.44
N GLY A 321 20.58 -0.39 4.11
CA GLY A 321 21.82 -0.24 3.34
C GLY A 321 21.73 -0.93 1.99
N SER A 322 22.52 -0.44 1.02
CA SER A 322 22.66 -1.01 -0.32
C SER A 322 23.47 -2.32 -0.32
N ILE A 323 23.20 -3.21 0.62
CA ILE A 323 23.61 -4.61 0.53
C ILE A 323 22.51 -5.27 -0.28
N ILE A 324 22.80 -5.58 -1.55
CA ILE A 324 21.94 -6.45 -2.35
C ILE A 324 22.18 -7.85 -1.78
N PRO A 325 21.25 -8.42 -0.99
CA PRO A 325 21.42 -9.79 -0.59
C PRO A 325 21.28 -10.64 -1.86
N GLU A 326 22.13 -11.64 -2.02
CA GLU A 326 22.10 -12.62 -3.11
C GLU A 326 20.89 -13.54 -2.88
N VAL A 327 19.68 -12.99 -3.06
CA VAL A 327 18.42 -13.66 -2.77
C VAL A 327 17.63 -13.75 -4.06
N GLU A 328 17.28 -14.98 -4.43
CA GLU A 328 16.27 -15.25 -5.44
C GLU A 328 14.94 -14.63 -4.98
N HIS A 329 14.67 -13.40 -5.40
CA HIS A 329 13.31 -12.88 -5.39
C HIS A 329 12.43 -13.85 -6.19
N PRO A 330 11.16 -14.08 -5.81
CA PRO A 330 10.24 -14.83 -6.65
C PRO A 330 10.10 -14.09 -7.99
N ASN A 331 10.95 -14.47 -8.93
CA ASN A 331 11.17 -13.82 -10.22
C ASN A 331 10.07 -14.21 -11.17
N GLY A 332 8.81 -13.93 -10.82
CA GLY A 332 7.70 -14.14 -11.73
C GLY A 332 6.31 -14.20 -11.11
N VAL A 333 5.32 -14.00 -11.98
CA VAL A 333 3.91 -14.28 -11.69
C VAL A 333 3.60 -15.71 -12.08
N ARG A 334 3.05 -16.48 -11.15
CA ARG A 334 2.68 -17.87 -11.41
C ARG A 334 1.31 -17.90 -12.06
N LEU A 335 1.26 -18.01 -13.39
CA LEU A 335 0.02 -18.14 -14.12
C LEU A 335 -0.81 -19.33 -13.62
N ARG A 336 -2.12 -19.22 -13.81
CA ARG A 336 -3.10 -20.22 -13.38
C ARG A 336 -2.89 -21.62 -13.96
N ASN A 337 -2.23 -21.72 -15.11
CA ASN A 337 -1.84 -22.99 -15.75
C ASN A 337 -0.60 -23.65 -15.11
N GLY A 338 -0.07 -23.09 -14.02
CA GLY A 338 1.14 -23.53 -13.36
C GLY A 338 2.44 -22.96 -13.96
N ASN A 339 2.36 -22.24 -15.08
CA ASN A 339 3.53 -21.63 -15.70
C ASN A 339 3.98 -20.40 -14.92
N LEU A 340 5.28 -20.30 -14.66
CA LEU A 340 5.86 -19.10 -14.06
C LEU A 340 6.22 -18.12 -15.19
N LEU A 341 5.51 -16.99 -15.29
CA LEU A 341 5.95 -15.85 -16.09
C LEU A 341 7.12 -15.21 -15.38
N ARG A 342 8.33 -15.48 -15.84
CA ARG A 342 9.52 -14.86 -15.26
C ARG A 342 9.62 -13.41 -15.69
N PHE A 343 9.68 -12.49 -14.73
CA PHE A 343 10.01 -11.11 -15.01
C PHE A 343 11.49 -11.04 -15.37
N SER A 344 11.84 -10.47 -16.52
CA SER A 344 13.24 -10.31 -16.94
C SER A 344 13.91 -9.20 -16.11
N GLY A 345 14.26 -9.51 -14.87
CA GLY A 345 15.24 -8.74 -14.13
C GLY A 345 16.63 -9.17 -14.56
N GLN A 346 17.20 -8.54 -15.58
CA GLN A 346 18.65 -8.56 -15.73
C GLN A 346 19.23 -7.88 -14.50
N VAL A 347 19.78 -8.68 -13.58
CA VAL A 347 20.73 -8.22 -12.58
C VAL A 347 21.99 -7.83 -13.37
N HIS A 348 22.11 -6.56 -13.74
CA HIS A 348 23.44 -6.05 -14.09
C HIS A 348 24.27 -6.11 -12.82
N LYS A 349 25.14 -7.13 -12.75
CA LYS A 349 26.25 -7.20 -11.82
C LYS A 349 27.02 -5.90 -12.01
N VAL A 350 26.88 -4.96 -11.08
CA VAL A 350 27.76 -3.78 -11.04
C VAL A 350 29.16 -4.35 -10.85
N LEU A 351 29.95 -4.36 -11.92
CA LEU A 351 31.37 -4.63 -11.85
C LEU A 351 31.98 -3.51 -11.01
N ARG A 352 32.06 -3.71 -9.70
CA ARG A 352 33.00 -2.97 -8.88
C ARG A 352 34.38 -3.48 -9.26
N THR A 353 35.10 -2.71 -10.06
CA THR A 353 36.56 -2.77 -10.11
C THR A 353 37.06 -2.68 -8.67
N ALA A 354 37.75 -3.72 -8.22
CA ALA A 354 38.38 -3.72 -6.90
C ALA A 354 39.33 -2.51 -6.82
N PRO A 355 39.43 -1.82 -5.67
CA PRO A 355 40.48 -0.83 -5.50
C PRO A 355 41.82 -1.54 -5.65
N VAL A 356 42.62 -1.10 -6.62
CA VAL A 356 44.01 -1.51 -6.76
C VAL A 356 44.71 -1.15 -5.46
N ARG A 357 45.01 -2.16 -4.65
CA ARG A 357 45.85 -2.04 -3.47
C ARG A 357 47.21 -1.57 -3.98
N ALA A 358 47.62 -0.35 -3.64
CA ALA A 358 48.99 0.09 -3.87
C ALA A 358 49.92 -0.90 -3.14
N THR A 359 50.72 -1.64 -3.89
CA THR A 359 51.86 -2.39 -3.37
C THR A 359 52.85 -1.37 -2.77
N PRO A 360 53.37 -1.60 -1.56
CA PRO A 360 54.48 -0.80 -1.07
C PRO A 360 55.69 -1.07 -1.98
N MET A 361 56.39 -0.01 -2.39
CA MET A 361 57.69 -0.15 -3.06
C MET A 361 58.64 -0.85 -2.09
N GLU A 362 59.13 -2.02 -2.47
CA GLU A 362 60.38 -2.54 -1.93
C GLU A 362 61.50 -1.60 -2.38
N GLU A 363 62.04 -0.86 -1.42
CA GLU A 363 63.28 -0.12 -1.53
C GLU A 363 64.39 -1.17 -1.49
N ASN A 364 64.99 -1.45 -2.65
CA ASN A 364 66.27 -2.14 -2.72
C ASN A 364 67.35 -1.18 -2.19
N ASP A 365 67.86 -1.50 -1.00
CA ASP A 365 69.29 -1.72 -0.75
C ASP A 365 69.49 -2.77 0.36
#